data_AF-A0A7V3MBW1-F1
#
_entry.id   AF-A0A7V3MBW1-F1
#
_cell.length_a   1.000
_cell.length_b   1.000
_cell.length_c   1.000
_cell.angle_alpha   90.00
_cell.angle_beta   90.00
_cell.angle_gamma   90.00
#
_symmetry.space_group_name_H-M   'P 1'
#
loop_
_entity.id
_entity.type
_entity.pdbx_description
1 polymer ?
#
loop_
_entity_poly.entity_id
_entity_poly.type
_entity_poly.pdbx_seq_one_letter_code
_entity_poly.pdbx_strand_id
1 'polypeptide(L)'
;MNLFTVLFIAGAKDTIPLADMQRAAGALAGANKACIELGEPYSRLAEKYLDRHTVVLANWGEYLPASGLYSFKTTGTAKAAKEYMEKPVVKTDVYNFFNELSLAQRVLGEIPLVSGGAIKVKVGAHWHLMKENPKAYSLIKTLAEIYGVNWPPPAGPGTVMPADYLTRVRAVKDWVQAVDAIPFNPMDTTYVNILTGDFKARVKTGFSVGCDILFSYFSADSLYRTYANDSPYPIMAGAMMDSLSSEALKFKEYLTVARYVFEPATDTMITNPDGTQTWIRRPEKKGTMWEFISTYHPDIAPRTSAAMKALGVTVP
;
A
#
# COMPACT_ATOMS: atom_id res chain seq x y z
N MET A 1 52.00 -18.82 -9.12
CA MET A 1 51.68 -17.62 -9.93
C MET A 1 51.13 -18.10 -11.27
N ASN A 2 49.81 -18.14 -11.45
CA ASN A 2 49.19 -18.35 -12.76
C ASN A 2 48.42 -17.08 -13.10
N LEU A 3 49.06 -16.19 -13.84
CA LEU A 3 48.50 -14.95 -14.35
C LEU A 3 47.99 -15.17 -15.78
N PHE A 4 46.72 -14.84 -15.99
CA PHE A 4 46.13 -14.26 -17.20
C PHE A 4 46.62 -14.78 -18.56
N THR A 5 45.87 -15.73 -19.12
CA THR A 5 45.79 -15.87 -20.58
C THR A 5 44.49 -15.24 -21.06
N VAL A 6 44.46 -13.92 -21.12
CA VAL A 6 43.52 -13.19 -21.99
C VAL A 6 44.07 -13.35 -23.40
N LEU A 7 43.46 -14.23 -24.18
CA LEU A 7 43.85 -14.49 -25.56
C LEU A 7 43.48 -13.26 -26.42
N PHE A 8 44.42 -12.31 -26.53
CA PHE A 8 44.46 -11.34 -27.63
C PHE A 8 44.89 -12.10 -28.90
N ILE A 9 43.95 -12.55 -29.72
CA ILE A 9 44.25 -12.97 -31.10
C ILE A 9 43.88 -11.81 -32.02
N ALA A 10 44.91 -11.22 -32.62
CA ALA A 10 44.84 -10.17 -33.61
C ALA A 10 44.25 -10.68 -34.93
N GLY A 11 43.15 -10.06 -35.34
CA GLY A 11 42.52 -10.13 -36.65
C GLY A 11 41.58 -8.94 -36.77
N ALA A 12 42.12 -7.78 -37.14
CA ALA A 12 41.51 -6.45 -36.97
C ALA A 12 40.32 -6.11 -37.90
N LYS A 13 39.45 -7.08 -38.20
CA LYS A 13 38.13 -6.84 -38.80
C LYS A 13 36.95 -7.39 -37.98
N ASP A 14 37.21 -8.29 -37.02
CA ASP A 14 36.17 -8.99 -36.24
C ASP A 14 36.27 -8.78 -34.71
N THR A 15 37.11 -7.86 -34.24
CA THR A 15 37.38 -7.66 -32.80
C THR A 15 36.23 -6.99 -32.04
N ILE A 16 35.50 -6.06 -32.66
CA ILE A 16 34.31 -5.43 -32.07
C ILE A 16 33.15 -6.46 -31.95
N PRO A 17 32.85 -7.29 -32.97
CA PRO A 17 31.87 -8.37 -32.87
C PRO A 17 32.11 -9.36 -31.72
N LEU A 18 33.36 -9.69 -31.36
CA LEU A 18 33.63 -10.65 -30.29
C LEU A 18 33.36 -10.05 -28.90
N ALA A 19 33.82 -8.82 -28.65
CA ALA A 19 33.65 -8.15 -27.37
C ALA A 19 32.17 -7.91 -27.02
N ASP A 20 31.38 -7.48 -28.01
CA ASP A 20 29.94 -7.27 -27.83
C ASP A 20 29.21 -8.58 -27.52
N MET A 21 29.65 -9.69 -28.10
CA MET A 21 29.05 -11.00 -27.86
C MET A 21 29.45 -11.61 -26.52
N GLN A 22 30.71 -11.43 -26.10
CA GLN A 22 31.15 -11.79 -24.76
C GLN A 22 30.36 -11.03 -23.70
N ARG A 23 30.05 -9.76 -23.96
CA ARG A 23 29.22 -8.92 -23.11
C ARG A 23 27.76 -9.39 -23.11
N ALA A 24 27.16 -9.68 -24.25
CA ALA A 24 25.76 -10.12 -24.35
C ALA A 24 25.51 -11.49 -23.70
N ALA A 25 26.35 -12.49 -24.01
CA ALA A 25 26.29 -13.80 -23.37
C ALA A 25 26.62 -13.71 -21.86
N GLY A 26 27.57 -12.85 -21.49
CA GLY A 26 27.96 -12.59 -20.11
C GLY A 26 26.82 -11.98 -19.31
N ALA A 27 26.11 -11.01 -19.87
CA ALA A 27 24.96 -10.37 -19.24
C ALA A 27 23.79 -11.34 -19.06
N LEU A 28 23.49 -12.19 -20.05
CA LEU A 28 22.42 -13.19 -19.93
C LEU A 28 22.75 -14.21 -18.84
N ALA A 29 23.96 -14.77 -18.86
CA ALA A 29 24.40 -15.75 -17.85
C ALA A 29 24.53 -15.12 -16.45
N GLY A 30 25.04 -13.90 -16.36
CA GLY A 30 25.18 -13.15 -15.12
C GLY A 30 23.82 -12.79 -14.51
N ALA A 31 22.87 -12.32 -15.31
CA ALA A 31 21.52 -12.02 -14.85
C ALA A 31 20.78 -13.29 -14.40
N ASN A 32 20.85 -14.39 -15.16
CA ASN A 32 20.26 -15.67 -14.76
C ASN A 32 20.83 -16.13 -13.41
N LYS A 33 22.16 -16.19 -13.29
CA LYS A 33 22.82 -16.61 -12.06
C LYS A 33 22.41 -15.73 -10.87
N ALA A 34 22.41 -14.41 -11.04
CA ALA A 34 21.99 -13.48 -9.99
C ALA A 34 20.54 -13.73 -9.56
N CYS A 35 19.62 -13.91 -10.51
CA CYS A 35 18.22 -14.17 -10.21
C CYS A 35 17.99 -15.49 -9.48
N ILE A 36 18.71 -16.56 -9.85
CA ILE A 36 18.65 -17.85 -9.14
C ILE A 36 19.14 -17.70 -7.70
N GLU A 37 20.26 -17.01 -7.48
CA GLU A 37 20.83 -16.77 -6.13
C GLU A 37 19.92 -15.89 -5.25
N LEU A 38 19.15 -14.98 -5.83
CA LEU A 38 18.19 -14.13 -5.11
C LEU A 38 16.91 -14.85 -4.65
N GLY A 39 16.63 -16.02 -5.20
CA GLY A 39 15.39 -16.77 -4.95
C GLY A 39 14.13 -16.06 -5.46
N GLU A 40 12.97 -16.53 -5.02
CA GLU A 40 11.66 -15.99 -5.41
C GLU A 40 11.52 -14.51 -5.02
N PRO A 41 10.96 -13.63 -5.89
CA PRO A 41 10.30 -13.95 -7.15
C PRO A 41 11.25 -14.03 -8.37
N TYR A 42 12.54 -13.75 -8.20
CA TYR A 42 13.49 -13.60 -9.31
C TYR A 42 13.88 -14.94 -9.93
N SER A 43 14.12 -15.96 -9.12
CA SER A 43 14.54 -17.29 -9.58
C SER A 43 13.52 -17.90 -10.53
N ARG A 44 12.23 -17.85 -10.19
CA ARG A 44 11.13 -18.35 -11.04
C ARG A 44 11.07 -17.67 -12.41
N LEU A 45 11.32 -16.36 -12.46
CA LEU A 45 11.35 -15.62 -13.73
C LEU A 45 12.56 -16.02 -14.57
N ALA A 46 13.72 -16.20 -13.94
CA ALA A 46 14.93 -16.64 -14.62
C ALA A 46 14.81 -18.09 -15.14
N GLU A 47 14.29 -19.01 -14.33
CA GLU A 47 13.99 -20.39 -14.74
C GLU A 47 13.03 -20.44 -15.93
N LYS A 48 12.00 -19.59 -15.92
CA LYS A 48 10.99 -19.54 -16.99
C LYS A 48 11.53 -18.99 -18.32
N TYR A 49 12.40 -17.98 -18.27
CA TYR A 49 12.77 -17.20 -19.47
C TYR A 49 14.25 -17.20 -19.83
N LEU A 50 15.17 -17.31 -18.87
CA LEU A 50 16.61 -17.14 -19.12
C LEU A 50 17.37 -18.47 -19.08
N ASP A 51 16.94 -19.42 -18.25
CA ASP A 51 17.71 -20.63 -17.95
C ASP A 51 17.92 -21.53 -19.17
N ARG A 52 16.91 -21.69 -20.02
CA ARG A 52 17.08 -22.43 -21.28
C ARG A 52 18.17 -21.84 -22.18
N HIS A 53 18.37 -20.52 -22.14
CA HIS A 53 19.36 -19.85 -22.96
C HIS A 53 20.76 -19.95 -22.38
N THR A 54 20.91 -19.92 -21.04
CA THR A 54 22.21 -20.17 -20.39
C THR A 54 22.70 -21.59 -20.61
N VAL A 55 21.80 -22.59 -20.56
CA VAL A 55 22.12 -24.00 -20.87
C VAL A 55 22.66 -24.15 -22.29
N VAL A 56 22.05 -23.49 -23.27
CA VAL A 56 22.54 -23.53 -24.65
C VAL A 56 23.92 -22.88 -24.78
N LEU A 57 24.12 -21.70 -24.16
CA LEU A 57 25.42 -21.02 -24.18
C LEU A 57 26.54 -21.85 -23.53
N ALA A 58 26.24 -22.59 -22.46
CA ALA A 58 27.22 -23.43 -21.74
C ALA A 58 27.88 -24.51 -22.63
N ASN A 59 27.26 -24.88 -23.75
CA ASN A 59 27.89 -25.77 -24.73
C ASN A 59 29.11 -25.11 -25.43
N TRP A 60 29.11 -23.79 -25.53
CA TRP A 60 30.05 -22.99 -26.31
C TRP A 60 31.11 -22.27 -25.47
N GLY A 61 30.93 -22.22 -24.15
CA GLY A 61 31.84 -21.51 -23.27
C GLY A 61 31.40 -21.54 -21.81
N GLU A 62 31.88 -20.57 -21.04
CA GLU A 62 31.56 -20.43 -19.62
C GLU A 62 31.43 -18.95 -19.21
N TYR A 63 30.57 -18.70 -18.23
CA TYR A 63 30.44 -17.39 -17.62
C TYR A 63 31.54 -17.18 -16.58
N LEU A 64 32.18 -16.00 -16.61
CA LEU A 64 33.24 -15.61 -15.69
C LEU A 64 32.70 -14.62 -14.63
N PRO A 65 32.38 -15.06 -13.40
CA PRO A 65 31.71 -14.20 -12.41
C PRO A 65 32.55 -13.00 -11.95
N ALA A 66 33.89 -13.09 -12.06
CA ALA A 66 34.81 -12.02 -11.67
C ALA A 66 34.79 -10.83 -12.64
N SER A 67 34.63 -11.10 -13.94
CA SER A 67 34.60 -10.07 -14.99
C SER A 67 33.19 -9.73 -15.47
N GLY A 68 32.20 -10.58 -15.19
CA GLY A 68 30.85 -10.46 -15.75
C GLY A 68 30.79 -10.77 -17.25
N LEU A 69 31.87 -11.27 -17.83
CA LEU A 69 31.98 -11.61 -19.25
C LEU A 69 31.78 -13.10 -19.50
N TYR A 70 31.54 -13.44 -20.76
CA TYR A 70 31.53 -14.82 -21.22
C TYR A 70 32.85 -15.18 -21.90
N SER A 71 33.40 -16.34 -21.55
CA SER A 71 34.57 -16.93 -22.21
C SER A 71 34.10 -17.99 -23.21
N PHE A 72 34.53 -17.89 -24.47
CA PHE A 72 34.21 -18.87 -25.52
C PHE A 72 35.37 -19.84 -25.75
N LYS A 73 35.06 -21.11 -26.04
CA LYS A 73 36.08 -22.15 -26.27
C LYS A 73 36.93 -21.86 -27.51
N THR A 74 36.30 -21.36 -28.57
CA THR A 74 36.93 -21.03 -29.86
C THR A 74 36.23 -19.84 -30.53
N THR A 75 36.86 -19.26 -31.56
CA THR A 75 36.24 -18.24 -32.43
C THR A 75 34.97 -18.75 -33.12
N GLY A 76 34.94 -20.03 -33.52
CA GLY A 76 33.76 -20.67 -34.10
C GLY A 76 32.58 -20.74 -33.12
N THR A 77 32.85 -21.04 -31.85
CA THR A 77 31.80 -21.05 -30.80
C THR A 77 31.28 -19.65 -30.47
N ALA A 78 32.13 -18.61 -30.56
CA ALA A 78 31.69 -17.23 -30.41
C ALA A 78 30.74 -16.80 -31.54
N LYS A 79 31.03 -17.22 -32.78
CA LYS A 79 30.14 -16.98 -33.94
C LYS A 79 28.79 -17.68 -33.78
N ALA A 80 28.80 -18.95 -33.35
CA ALA A 80 27.56 -19.70 -33.10
C ALA A 80 26.72 -19.07 -31.99
N ALA A 81 27.36 -18.59 -30.92
CA ALA A 81 26.69 -17.87 -29.83
C ALA A 81 26.06 -16.57 -30.33
N LYS A 82 26.75 -15.80 -31.18
CA LYS A 82 26.20 -14.59 -31.81
C LYS A 82 24.92 -14.88 -32.58
N GLU A 83 24.98 -15.83 -33.52
CA GLU A 83 23.84 -16.22 -34.35
C GLU A 83 22.66 -16.71 -33.48
N TYR A 84 22.96 -17.38 -32.37
CA TYR A 84 21.94 -17.81 -31.42
C TYR A 84 21.31 -16.65 -30.64
N MET A 85 22.11 -15.75 -30.08
CA MET A 85 21.64 -14.60 -29.30
C MET A 85 20.82 -13.62 -30.14
N GLU A 86 21.03 -13.60 -31.46
CA GLU A 86 20.26 -12.80 -32.40
C GLU A 86 18.89 -13.41 -32.74
N LYS A 87 18.63 -14.68 -32.36
CA LYS A 87 17.37 -15.36 -32.67
C LYS A 87 16.17 -14.64 -32.02
N PRO A 88 15.02 -14.57 -32.72
CA PRO A 88 13.81 -13.94 -32.18
C PRO A 88 13.39 -14.50 -30.82
N VAL A 89 13.52 -15.82 -30.63
CA VAL A 89 13.13 -16.50 -29.38
C VAL A 89 13.89 -15.98 -28.16
N VAL A 90 15.20 -15.70 -28.28
CA VAL A 90 16.02 -15.20 -27.17
C VAL A 90 15.58 -13.79 -26.81
N LYS A 91 15.40 -12.93 -27.82
CA LYS A 91 14.92 -11.56 -27.63
C LYS A 91 13.55 -11.55 -26.95
N THR A 92 12.59 -12.32 -27.47
CA THR A 92 11.24 -12.42 -26.93
C THR A 92 11.23 -12.82 -25.46
N ASP A 93 12.04 -13.81 -25.08
CA ASP A 93 12.13 -14.23 -23.69
C ASP A 93 12.75 -13.20 -22.78
N VAL A 94 13.80 -12.51 -23.22
CA VAL A 94 14.40 -11.41 -22.44
C VAL A 94 13.39 -10.28 -22.25
N TYR A 95 12.63 -9.90 -23.27
CA TYR A 95 11.55 -8.93 -23.13
C TYR A 95 10.46 -9.41 -22.15
N ASN A 96 10.03 -10.66 -22.25
CA ASN A 96 9.02 -11.23 -21.35
C ASN A 96 9.52 -11.29 -19.90
N PHE A 97 10.79 -11.64 -19.70
CA PHE A 97 11.44 -11.60 -18.40
C PHE A 97 11.34 -10.21 -17.77
N PHE A 98 11.70 -9.15 -18.50
CA PHE A 98 11.63 -7.79 -17.97
C PHE A 98 10.21 -7.25 -17.80
N ASN A 99 9.28 -7.67 -18.66
CA ASN A 99 7.86 -7.34 -18.52
C ASN A 99 7.31 -7.92 -17.21
N GLU A 100 7.58 -9.20 -16.91
CA GLU A 100 7.15 -9.81 -15.65
C GLU A 100 7.93 -9.28 -14.44
N LEU A 101 9.24 -9.03 -14.59
CA LEU A 101 10.08 -8.49 -13.50
C LEU A 101 9.66 -7.07 -13.10
N SER A 102 9.20 -6.25 -14.04
CA SER A 102 8.72 -4.89 -13.76
C SER A 102 7.42 -4.90 -12.93
N LEU A 103 6.61 -5.95 -13.05
CA LEU A 103 5.39 -6.15 -12.27
C LEU A 103 5.62 -6.92 -10.97
N ALA A 104 6.78 -7.58 -10.84
CA ALA A 104 7.11 -8.34 -9.65
C ALA A 104 7.20 -7.44 -8.41
N GLN A 105 6.64 -7.92 -7.31
CA GLN A 105 6.59 -7.18 -6.05
C GLN A 105 7.23 -8.00 -4.93
N ARG A 106 7.88 -7.30 -3.99
CA ARG A 106 8.38 -7.84 -2.73
C ARG A 106 7.51 -7.32 -1.60
N VAL A 107 7.10 -8.23 -0.71
CA VAL A 107 6.46 -7.85 0.56
C VAL A 107 7.56 -7.45 1.53
N LEU A 108 7.54 -6.20 1.98
CA LEU A 108 8.46 -5.65 2.98
C LEU A 108 8.02 -5.99 4.40
N GLY A 109 6.70 -6.12 4.61
CA GLY A 109 6.11 -6.43 5.91
C GLY A 109 4.59 -6.44 5.85
N GLU A 110 3.97 -6.78 6.97
CA GLU A 110 2.52 -6.79 7.14
C GLU A 110 2.15 -5.92 8.34
N ILE A 111 1.21 -4.99 8.15
CA ILE A 111 0.70 -4.12 9.21
C ILE A 111 -0.68 -4.66 9.61
N PRO A 112 -0.83 -5.21 10.83
CA PRO A 112 -2.10 -5.77 11.27
C PRO A 112 -3.16 -4.67 11.46
N LEU A 113 -4.40 -4.99 11.11
CA LEU A 113 -5.56 -4.11 11.27
C LEU A 113 -6.43 -4.52 12.45
N VAL A 114 -7.00 -3.52 13.14
CA VAL A 114 -7.92 -3.72 14.27
C VAL A 114 -9.18 -4.51 13.87
N SER A 115 -9.62 -4.38 12.62
CA SER A 115 -10.79 -5.09 12.06
C SER A 115 -10.54 -6.57 11.76
N GLY A 116 -9.33 -7.07 12.01
CA GLY A 116 -8.86 -8.35 11.46
C GLY A 116 -8.30 -8.18 10.04
N GLY A 117 -7.24 -8.93 9.75
CA GLY A 117 -6.47 -8.82 8.50
C GLY A 117 -5.18 -7.98 8.64
N ALA A 118 -4.46 -7.81 7.53
CA ALA A 118 -3.23 -7.03 7.49
C ALA A 118 -3.02 -6.38 6.12
N ILE A 119 -2.45 -5.16 6.12
CA ILE A 119 -1.98 -4.51 4.90
C ILE A 119 -0.59 -5.04 4.59
N LYS A 120 -0.44 -5.70 3.44
CA LYS A 120 0.88 -6.13 2.95
C LYS A 120 1.57 -4.94 2.30
N VAL A 121 2.67 -4.49 2.88
CA VAL A 121 3.47 -3.42 2.30
C VAL A 121 4.31 -4.00 1.17
N LYS A 122 3.91 -3.76 -0.07
CA LYS A 122 4.59 -4.29 -1.25
C LYS A 122 5.38 -3.20 -1.95
N VAL A 123 6.59 -3.49 -2.40
CA VAL A 123 7.41 -2.60 -3.25
C VAL A 123 7.79 -3.32 -4.55
N GLY A 124 8.02 -2.56 -5.63
CA GLY A 124 8.57 -3.11 -6.87
C GLY A 124 9.88 -3.87 -6.61
N ALA A 125 10.00 -5.08 -7.16
CA ALA A 125 11.14 -5.96 -6.93
C ALA A 125 12.47 -5.31 -7.37
N HIS A 126 12.44 -4.42 -8.36
CA HIS A 126 13.60 -3.66 -8.83
C HIS A 126 14.09 -2.62 -7.80
N TRP A 127 13.19 -1.90 -7.12
CA TRP A 127 13.55 -0.94 -6.07
C TRP A 127 14.17 -1.64 -4.87
N HIS A 128 13.56 -2.75 -4.43
CA HIS A 128 14.12 -3.60 -3.39
C HIS A 128 15.52 -4.11 -3.78
N LEU A 129 15.66 -4.61 -5.02
CA LEU A 129 16.93 -5.14 -5.50
C LEU A 129 18.02 -4.08 -5.57
N MET A 130 17.69 -2.88 -6.08
CA MET A 130 18.61 -1.75 -6.18
C MET A 130 19.18 -1.37 -4.81
N LYS A 131 18.37 -1.48 -3.75
CA LYS A 131 18.77 -1.15 -2.38
C LYS A 131 19.56 -2.28 -1.70
N GLU A 132 19.03 -3.50 -1.73
CA GLU A 132 19.54 -4.63 -0.93
C GLU A 132 20.65 -5.42 -1.63
N ASN A 133 20.68 -5.44 -2.96
CA ASN A 133 21.72 -6.14 -3.71
C ASN A 133 22.14 -5.38 -5.00
N PRO A 134 22.91 -4.29 -4.85
CA PRO A 134 23.33 -3.45 -5.97
C PRO A 134 24.12 -4.19 -7.05
N LYS A 135 24.84 -5.26 -6.67
CA LYS A 135 25.60 -6.08 -7.61
C LYS A 135 24.67 -6.87 -8.53
N ALA A 136 23.69 -7.58 -7.97
CA ALA A 136 22.71 -8.30 -8.77
C ALA A 136 21.86 -7.35 -9.62
N TYR A 137 21.48 -6.19 -9.07
CA TYR A 137 20.84 -5.12 -9.82
C TYR A 137 21.66 -4.70 -11.04
N SER A 138 22.97 -4.46 -10.88
CA SER A 138 23.85 -4.07 -11.98
C SER A 138 23.90 -5.13 -13.08
N LEU A 139 23.97 -6.42 -12.73
CA LEU A 139 24.01 -7.52 -13.71
C LEU A 139 22.73 -7.59 -14.53
N ILE A 140 21.57 -7.48 -13.87
CA ILE A 140 20.26 -7.47 -14.54
C ILE A 140 20.12 -6.21 -15.39
N LYS A 141 20.59 -5.05 -14.90
CA LYS A 141 20.58 -3.79 -15.64
C LYS A 141 21.41 -3.87 -16.91
N THR A 142 22.60 -4.48 -16.86
CA THR A 142 23.43 -4.70 -18.04
C THR A 142 22.71 -5.54 -19.10
N LEU A 143 21.95 -6.57 -18.69
CA LEU A 143 21.12 -7.33 -19.63
C LEU A 143 20.04 -6.44 -20.28
N ALA A 144 19.37 -5.58 -19.50
CA ALA A 144 18.37 -4.65 -20.02
C ALA A 144 18.97 -3.70 -21.06
N GLU A 145 20.13 -3.11 -20.75
CA GLU A 145 20.84 -2.17 -21.64
C GLU A 145 21.23 -2.81 -22.97
N ILE A 146 21.72 -4.06 -22.95
CA ILE A 146 22.11 -4.79 -24.17
C ILE A 146 20.91 -5.06 -25.08
N TYR A 147 19.74 -5.32 -24.51
CA TYR A 147 18.52 -5.59 -25.26
C TYR A 147 17.65 -4.33 -25.47
N GLY A 148 18.14 -3.15 -25.09
CA GLY A 148 17.41 -1.89 -25.23
C GLY A 148 16.10 -1.85 -24.44
N VAL A 149 16.02 -2.59 -23.33
CA VAL A 149 14.86 -2.61 -22.45
C VAL A 149 14.95 -1.46 -21.46
N ASN A 150 13.89 -0.67 -21.36
CA ASN A 150 13.80 0.41 -20.37
C ASN A 150 13.55 -0.18 -18.97
N TRP A 151 14.63 -0.53 -18.27
CA TRP A 151 14.58 -1.09 -16.91
C TRP A 151 15.73 -0.54 -16.04
N PRO A 152 15.47 -0.17 -14.78
CA PRO A 152 14.18 -0.21 -14.09
C PRO A 152 13.18 0.79 -14.68
N PRO A 153 11.87 0.63 -14.40
CA PRO A 153 10.88 1.65 -14.70
C PRO A 153 11.32 3.02 -14.14
N PRO A 154 11.04 4.13 -14.85
CA PRO A 154 11.30 5.45 -14.31
C PRO A 154 10.54 5.62 -13.00
N ALA A 155 11.13 6.34 -12.04
CA ALA A 155 10.44 6.69 -10.81
C ALA A 155 9.14 7.44 -11.15
N GLY A 156 8.03 7.03 -10.54
CA GLY A 156 6.79 7.79 -10.62
C GLY A 156 6.95 9.18 -9.99
N PRO A 157 5.96 10.07 -10.18
CA PRO A 157 5.93 11.32 -9.44
C PRO A 157 5.91 11.01 -7.94
N GLY A 158 6.83 11.59 -7.19
CA GLY A 158 6.87 11.45 -5.74
C GLY A 158 5.64 12.12 -5.13
N THR A 159 4.60 11.36 -4.84
CA THR A 159 3.48 11.85 -4.04
C THR A 159 3.91 11.86 -2.58
N VAL A 160 3.71 12.98 -1.89
CA VAL A 160 4.04 13.13 -0.47
C VAL A 160 2.74 13.09 0.34
N MET A 161 2.76 12.43 1.48
CA MET A 161 1.63 12.44 2.40
C MET A 161 1.40 13.87 2.93
N PRO A 162 0.18 14.44 2.85
CA PRO A 162 -0.08 15.75 3.40
C PRO A 162 0.15 15.79 4.92
N ALA A 163 0.84 16.83 5.40
CA ALA A 163 1.27 16.93 6.79
C ALA A 163 0.10 17.05 7.78
N ASP A 164 -1.03 17.62 7.35
CA ASP A 164 -2.22 17.84 8.16
C ASP A 164 -3.06 16.56 8.36
N TYR A 165 -2.89 15.55 7.50
CA TYR A 165 -3.70 14.33 7.55
C TYR A 165 -3.56 13.62 8.88
N LEU A 166 -2.34 13.47 9.40
CA LEU A 166 -2.12 12.79 10.68
C LEU A 166 -2.84 13.50 11.82
N THR A 167 -2.81 14.84 11.85
CA THR A 167 -3.49 15.65 12.86
C THR A 167 -5.00 15.49 12.77
N ARG A 168 -5.56 15.54 11.55
CA ARG A 168 -7.00 15.38 11.32
C ARG A 168 -7.48 14.01 11.78
N VAL A 169 -6.69 12.97 11.54
CA VAL A 169 -7.05 11.58 11.82
C VAL A 169 -6.95 11.25 13.29
N ARG A 170 -5.95 11.83 13.98
CA ARG A 170 -5.87 11.77 15.44
C ARG A 170 -7.12 12.36 16.08
N ALA A 171 -7.60 13.52 15.61
CA ALA A 171 -8.83 14.12 16.14
C ALA A 171 -10.06 13.19 16.00
N VAL A 172 -10.20 12.52 14.85
CA VAL A 172 -11.30 11.55 14.64
C VAL A 172 -11.13 10.31 15.52
N LYS A 173 -9.90 9.78 15.63
CA LYS A 173 -9.61 8.61 16.48
C LYS A 173 -9.88 8.89 17.96
N ASP A 174 -9.42 10.03 18.47
CA ASP A 174 -9.63 10.46 19.85
C ASP A 174 -11.12 10.62 20.17
N TRP A 175 -11.90 11.10 19.19
CA TRP A 175 -13.36 11.17 19.30
C TRP A 175 -13.99 9.78 19.32
N VAL A 176 -13.67 8.89 18.39
CA VAL A 176 -14.20 7.51 18.37
C VAL A 176 -13.92 6.78 19.69
N GLN A 177 -12.71 6.90 20.23
CA GLN A 177 -12.33 6.30 21.50
C GLN A 177 -13.12 6.89 22.68
N ALA A 178 -13.32 8.20 22.71
CA ALA A 178 -14.12 8.85 23.75
C ALA A 178 -15.58 8.37 23.70
N VAL A 179 -16.16 8.22 22.50
CA VAL A 179 -17.52 7.70 22.32
C VAL A 179 -17.62 6.24 22.76
N ASP A 180 -16.64 5.40 22.43
CA ASP A 180 -16.63 3.99 22.83
C ASP A 180 -16.54 3.82 24.36
N ALA A 181 -15.91 4.76 25.07
CA ALA A 181 -15.78 4.76 26.52
C ALA A 181 -17.06 5.16 27.29
N ILE A 182 -18.07 5.73 26.62
CA ILE A 182 -19.34 6.11 27.28
C ILE A 182 -19.99 4.85 27.88
N PRO A 183 -20.35 4.83 29.18
CA PRO A 183 -21.04 3.69 29.78
C PRO A 183 -22.34 3.37 29.03
N PHE A 184 -22.55 2.09 28.72
CA PHE A 184 -23.74 1.61 28.03
C PHE A 184 -24.12 0.23 28.59
N ASN A 185 -25.38 0.07 28.99
CA ASN A 185 -25.91 -1.21 29.45
C ASN A 185 -26.98 -1.70 28.46
N PRO A 186 -26.76 -2.79 27.70
CA PRO A 186 -27.73 -3.25 26.70
C PRO A 186 -29.08 -3.70 27.29
N MET A 187 -29.15 -3.94 28.61
CA MET A 187 -30.39 -4.33 29.30
C MET A 187 -31.17 -3.14 29.86
N ASP A 188 -30.57 -1.94 29.88
CA ASP A 188 -31.22 -0.72 30.34
C ASP A 188 -32.05 -0.11 29.19
N THR A 189 -33.38 -0.13 29.36
CA THR A 189 -34.34 0.38 28.37
C THR A 189 -34.67 1.86 28.56
N THR A 190 -33.98 2.58 29.44
CA THR A 190 -34.12 4.03 29.53
C THR A 190 -33.76 4.65 28.19
N TYR A 191 -34.56 5.65 27.78
CA TYR A 191 -34.41 6.26 26.46
C TYR A 191 -33.01 6.89 26.27
N VAL A 192 -32.42 7.43 27.33
CA VAL A 192 -31.05 7.95 27.35
C VAL A 192 -30.03 6.84 27.01
N ASN A 193 -30.16 5.65 27.59
CA ASN A 193 -29.25 4.55 27.31
C ASN A 193 -29.44 4.02 25.87
N ILE A 194 -30.68 3.95 25.37
CA ILE A 194 -30.98 3.55 23.98
C ILE A 194 -30.32 4.52 22.98
N LEU A 195 -30.53 5.83 23.13
CA LEU A 195 -29.92 6.83 22.23
C LEU A 195 -28.40 6.87 22.33
N THR A 196 -27.85 6.62 23.53
CA THR A 196 -26.41 6.48 23.71
C THR A 196 -25.88 5.29 22.91
N GLY A 197 -26.57 4.14 22.97
CA GLY A 197 -26.23 2.96 22.17
C GLY A 197 -26.26 3.22 20.66
N ASP A 198 -27.32 3.89 20.18
CA ASP A 198 -27.47 4.26 18.76
C ASP A 198 -26.34 5.19 18.29
N PHE A 199 -26.05 6.24 19.06
CA PHE A 199 -24.93 7.15 18.78
C PHE A 199 -23.59 6.41 18.73
N LYS A 200 -23.29 5.57 19.74
CA LYS A 200 -22.07 4.74 19.76
C LYS A 200 -21.97 3.85 18.53
N ALA A 201 -23.06 3.17 18.17
CA ALA A 201 -23.11 2.29 17.00
C ALA A 201 -22.85 3.06 15.70
N ARG A 202 -23.45 4.24 15.53
CA ARG A 202 -23.29 5.07 14.34
C ARG A 202 -21.86 5.61 14.19
N VAL A 203 -21.23 6.03 15.29
CA VAL A 203 -19.82 6.47 15.29
C VAL A 203 -18.87 5.31 14.96
N LYS A 204 -19.06 4.16 15.61
CA LYS A 204 -18.23 2.98 15.39
C LYS A 204 -18.31 2.47 13.95
N THR A 205 -19.52 2.36 13.41
CA THR A 205 -19.74 1.85 12.04
C THR A 205 -19.26 2.83 10.98
N GLY A 206 -19.42 4.14 11.18
CA GLY A 206 -19.05 5.15 10.19
C GLY A 206 -17.55 5.45 10.13
N PHE A 207 -16.85 5.44 11.27
CA PHE A 207 -15.52 6.06 11.36
C PHE A 207 -14.39 5.15 11.84
N SER A 208 -14.66 4.20 12.74
CA SER A 208 -13.59 3.42 13.39
C SER A 208 -12.68 2.70 12.38
N VAL A 209 -13.28 1.93 11.46
CA VAL A 209 -12.53 1.12 10.49
C VAL A 209 -11.74 2.01 9.52
N GLY A 210 -12.35 3.10 9.05
CA GLY A 210 -11.68 4.02 8.13
C GLY A 210 -10.46 4.70 8.77
N CYS A 211 -10.56 5.10 10.05
CA CYS A 211 -9.44 5.66 10.80
C CYS A 211 -8.28 4.67 10.97
N ASP A 212 -8.58 3.41 11.27
CA ASP A 212 -7.55 2.38 11.47
C ASP A 212 -6.82 2.03 10.16
N ILE A 213 -7.57 1.92 9.06
CA ILE A 213 -6.98 1.70 7.73
C ILE A 213 -6.08 2.86 7.34
N LEU A 214 -6.53 4.09 7.57
CA LEU A 214 -5.76 5.27 7.22
C LEU A 214 -4.47 5.38 8.04
N PHE A 215 -4.52 5.08 9.35
CA PHE A 215 -3.32 4.99 10.18
C PHE A 215 -2.32 3.98 9.61
N SER A 216 -2.82 2.86 9.12
CA SER A 216 -2.00 1.81 8.52
C SER A 216 -1.36 2.25 7.20
N TYR A 217 -2.02 3.09 6.40
CA TYR A 217 -1.41 3.71 5.23
C TYR A 217 -0.26 4.66 5.59
N PHE A 218 -0.36 5.44 6.68
CA PHE A 218 0.78 6.27 7.12
C PHE A 218 1.98 5.42 7.53
N SER A 219 1.74 4.35 8.30
CA SER A 219 2.80 3.42 8.69
C SER A 219 3.41 2.71 7.47
N ALA A 220 2.58 2.31 6.50
CA ALA A 220 3.04 1.66 5.27
C ALA A 220 3.88 2.61 4.40
N ASP A 221 3.48 3.88 4.29
CA ASP A 221 4.22 4.91 3.56
C ASP A 221 5.64 5.09 4.10
N SER A 222 5.78 5.17 5.43
CA SER A 222 7.08 5.30 6.08
C SER A 222 8.00 4.10 5.81
N LEU A 223 7.46 2.88 5.82
CA LEU A 223 8.24 1.68 5.51
C LEU A 223 8.64 1.65 4.03
N TYR A 224 7.68 1.91 3.13
CA TYR A 224 7.89 1.84 1.67
C TYR A 224 8.93 2.85 1.18
N ARG A 225 8.92 4.08 1.72
CA ARG A 225 9.81 5.17 1.28
C ARG A 225 11.31 4.92 1.49
N THR A 226 11.66 3.93 2.30
CA THR A 226 13.06 3.50 2.43
C THR A 226 13.61 2.89 1.13
N TYR A 227 12.73 2.43 0.23
CA TYR A 227 13.07 1.76 -1.02
C TYR A 227 12.73 2.57 -2.27
N ALA A 228 11.63 3.35 -2.26
CA ALA A 228 11.17 4.07 -3.44
C ALA A 228 10.41 5.37 -3.10
N ASN A 229 10.59 6.40 -3.94
CA ASN A 229 10.02 7.73 -3.72
C ASN A 229 8.53 7.84 -4.08
N ASP A 230 8.06 6.99 -4.98
CA ASP A 230 6.71 6.96 -5.57
C ASP A 230 5.77 6.01 -4.80
N SER A 231 5.64 6.26 -3.50
CA SER A 231 4.75 5.49 -2.64
C SER A 231 3.27 5.62 -3.07
N PRO A 232 2.50 4.53 -3.17
CA PRO A 232 1.08 4.56 -3.51
C PRO A 232 0.17 4.96 -2.33
N TYR A 233 0.67 4.84 -1.11
CA TYR A 233 -0.12 5.04 0.11
C TYR A 233 -0.68 6.46 0.30
N PRO A 234 -0.04 7.56 -0.15
CA PRO A 234 -0.63 8.89 -0.11
C PRO A 234 -1.94 9.00 -0.91
N ILE A 235 -2.01 8.38 -2.08
CA ILE A 235 -3.22 8.38 -2.92
C ILE A 235 -4.34 7.58 -2.24
N MET A 236 -3.99 6.40 -1.71
CA MET A 236 -4.93 5.56 -0.96
C MET A 236 -5.44 6.26 0.31
N ALA A 237 -4.56 7.00 1.00
CA ALA A 237 -4.93 7.79 2.17
C ALA A 237 -5.86 8.96 1.79
N GLY A 238 -5.58 9.68 0.70
CA GLY A 238 -6.47 10.72 0.18
C GLY A 238 -7.88 10.20 -0.08
N ALA A 239 -8.00 9.11 -0.84
CA ALA A 239 -9.30 8.50 -1.13
C ALA A 239 -10.07 8.07 0.14
N MET A 240 -9.37 7.54 1.15
CA MET A 240 -9.98 7.17 2.43
C MET A 240 -10.39 8.41 3.25
N MET A 241 -9.60 9.49 3.22
CA MET A 241 -9.99 10.77 3.84
C MET A 241 -11.25 11.35 3.19
N ASP A 242 -11.39 11.27 1.87
CA ASP A 242 -12.59 11.71 1.15
C ASP A 242 -13.81 10.85 1.53
N SER A 243 -13.62 9.54 1.69
CA SER A 243 -14.66 8.63 2.18
C SER A 243 -15.11 8.99 3.60
N LEU A 244 -14.17 9.24 4.52
CA LEU A 244 -14.49 9.68 5.89
C LEU A 244 -15.20 11.04 5.90
N SER A 245 -14.80 11.97 5.03
CA SER A 245 -15.44 13.28 4.88
C SER A 245 -16.87 13.14 4.36
N SER A 246 -17.10 12.21 3.43
CA SER A 246 -18.44 11.89 2.93
C SER A 246 -19.34 11.27 4.01
N GLU A 247 -18.79 10.39 4.85
CA GLU A 247 -19.55 9.83 5.98
C GLU A 247 -19.82 10.88 7.06
N ALA A 248 -18.90 11.82 7.29
CA ALA A 248 -19.12 12.97 8.16
C ALA A 248 -20.31 13.82 7.69
N LEU A 249 -20.49 14.04 6.39
CA LEU A 249 -21.65 14.77 5.87
C LEU A 249 -22.98 14.07 6.22
N LYS A 250 -23.05 12.74 6.05
CA LYS A 250 -24.24 11.96 6.46
C LYS A 250 -24.43 11.97 7.97
N PHE A 251 -23.34 11.90 8.72
CA PHE A 251 -23.37 11.95 10.17
C PHE A 251 -23.87 13.29 10.70
N LYS A 252 -23.54 14.40 10.02
CA LYS A 252 -24.10 15.72 10.32
C LYS A 252 -25.62 15.72 10.22
N GLU A 253 -26.21 15.14 9.17
CA GLU A 253 -27.66 15.05 9.05
C GLU A 253 -28.27 14.24 10.21
N TYR A 254 -27.65 13.11 10.57
CA TYR A 254 -28.04 12.32 11.74
C TYR A 254 -27.99 13.14 13.04
N LEU A 255 -26.98 14.01 13.19
CA LEU A 255 -26.83 14.87 14.36
C LEU A 255 -27.88 15.99 14.42
N THR A 256 -28.19 16.63 13.31
CA THR A 256 -28.92 17.91 13.31
C THR A 256 -30.40 17.81 12.94
N VAL A 257 -30.87 16.67 12.44
CA VAL A 257 -32.28 16.53 12.07
C VAL A 257 -33.12 16.16 13.30
N ALA A 258 -34.18 16.93 13.55
CA ALA A 258 -35.06 16.75 14.70
C ALA A 258 -35.98 15.53 14.52
N ARG A 259 -35.53 14.36 14.97
CA ARG A 259 -36.23 13.06 14.84
C ARG A 259 -36.32 12.26 16.14
N TYR A 260 -35.65 12.68 17.20
CA TYR A 260 -35.53 11.91 18.44
C TYR A 260 -36.39 12.49 19.56
N VAL A 261 -36.96 11.64 20.42
CA VAL A 261 -37.90 12.03 21.48
C VAL A 261 -37.20 11.96 22.85
N PHE A 262 -36.56 13.03 23.31
CA PHE A 262 -35.77 13.03 24.54
C PHE A 262 -36.56 12.81 25.82
N GLU A 263 -37.79 13.32 25.85
CA GLU A 263 -38.73 13.09 26.94
C GLU A 263 -40.04 12.58 26.31
N PRO A 264 -40.46 11.34 26.56
CA PRO A 264 -41.75 10.86 26.10
C PRO A 264 -42.87 11.66 26.79
N ALA A 265 -44.02 11.78 26.11
CA ALA A 265 -45.19 12.40 26.71
C ALA A 265 -45.55 11.67 28.01
N THR A 266 -45.76 12.42 29.09
CA THR A 266 -46.15 11.87 30.40
C THR A 266 -47.46 12.48 30.83
N ASP A 267 -48.41 11.62 31.20
CA ASP A 267 -49.67 12.03 31.79
C ASP A 267 -49.52 12.07 33.30
N THR A 268 -49.73 13.24 33.89
CA THR A 268 -49.62 13.44 35.34
C THR A 268 -51.00 13.76 35.89
N MET A 269 -51.49 12.92 36.82
CA MET A 269 -52.75 13.18 37.50
C MET A 269 -52.54 14.23 38.59
N ILE A 270 -53.33 15.31 38.54
CA ILE A 270 -53.29 16.38 39.54
C ILE A 270 -54.65 16.43 40.23
N THR A 271 -54.63 16.54 41.55
CA THR A 271 -55.85 16.74 42.34
C THR A 271 -55.99 18.23 42.62
N ASN A 272 -57.09 18.81 42.15
CA ASN A 272 -57.42 20.21 42.34
C ASN A 272 -57.85 20.48 43.80
N PRO A 273 -57.84 21.74 44.25
CA PRO A 273 -58.29 22.11 45.60
C PRO A 273 -59.73 21.70 45.93
N ASP A 274 -60.58 21.49 44.92
CA ASP A 274 -61.96 21.04 45.04
C ASP A 274 -62.10 19.50 45.06
N GLY A 275 -60.99 18.75 45.04
CA GLY A 275 -60.96 17.30 45.04
C GLY A 275 -61.14 16.65 43.66
N THR A 276 -61.32 17.43 42.59
CA THR A 276 -61.42 16.89 41.22
C THR A 276 -60.04 16.45 40.71
N GLN A 277 -60.00 15.34 39.97
CA GLN A 277 -58.79 14.84 39.33
C GLN A 277 -58.74 15.28 37.87
N THR A 278 -57.66 15.96 37.49
CA THR A 278 -57.41 16.37 36.10
C THR A 278 -56.10 15.74 35.63
N TRP A 279 -56.11 15.16 34.44
CA TRP A 279 -54.89 14.67 33.80
C TRP A 279 -54.26 15.81 33.03
N ILE A 280 -53.03 16.18 33.39
CA ILE A 280 -52.21 17.10 32.59
C ILE A 280 -51.20 16.28 31.80
N ARG A 281 -51.33 16.33 30.48
CA ARG A 281 -50.37 15.76 29.56
C ARG A 281 -49.21 16.72 29.39
N ARG A 282 -48.00 16.31 29.80
CA ARG A 282 -46.77 16.97 29.37
C ARG A 282 -46.46 16.52 27.95
N PRO A 283 -46.28 17.44 26.99
CA PRO A 283 -45.99 17.07 25.61
C PRO A 283 -44.65 16.35 25.50
N GLU A 284 -44.50 15.54 24.45
CA GLU A 284 -43.21 14.96 24.10
C GLU A 284 -42.19 16.07 23.81
N LYS A 285 -40.95 15.88 24.26
CA LYS A 285 -39.84 16.78 23.92
C LYS A 285 -39.06 16.14 22.78
N LYS A 286 -39.26 16.66 21.57
CA LYS A 286 -38.51 16.26 20.38
C LYS A 286 -37.28 17.14 20.19
N GLY A 287 -36.25 16.58 19.59
CA GLY A 287 -35.18 17.36 19.00
C GLY A 287 -34.10 16.50 18.33
N THR A 288 -32.87 17.00 18.34
CA THR A 288 -31.75 16.52 17.52
C THR A 288 -30.76 15.69 18.33
N MET A 289 -30.10 14.71 17.71
CA MET A 289 -29.07 13.94 18.41
C MET A 289 -27.93 14.85 18.92
N TRP A 290 -27.73 16.00 18.29
CA TRP A 290 -26.84 17.05 18.79
C TRP A 290 -27.26 17.60 20.16
N GLU A 291 -28.53 17.95 20.35
CA GLU A 291 -29.06 18.41 21.64
C GLU A 291 -28.94 17.32 22.71
N PHE A 292 -29.18 16.06 22.32
CA PHE A 292 -28.98 14.90 23.20
C PHE A 292 -27.55 14.81 23.71
N ILE A 293 -26.56 14.72 22.80
CA ILE A 293 -25.16 14.58 23.21
C ILE A 293 -24.69 15.81 23.97
N SER A 294 -25.15 17.01 23.61
CA SER A 294 -24.77 18.24 24.32
C SER A 294 -25.32 18.29 25.75
N THR A 295 -26.49 17.69 25.98
CA THR A 295 -27.15 17.67 27.30
C THR A 295 -26.62 16.54 28.18
N TYR A 296 -26.52 15.33 27.64
CA TYR A 296 -26.24 14.11 28.43
C TYR A 296 -24.77 13.67 28.37
N HIS A 297 -24.02 14.11 27.36
CA HIS A 297 -22.60 13.78 27.16
C HIS A 297 -21.78 15.05 26.81
N PRO A 298 -21.77 16.08 27.68
CA PRO A 298 -21.23 17.41 27.36
C PRO A 298 -19.73 17.43 27.05
N ASP A 299 -18.97 16.40 27.46
CA ASP A 299 -17.56 16.21 27.14
C ASP A 299 -17.32 15.62 25.73
N ILE A 300 -18.35 14.97 25.16
CA ILE A 300 -18.31 14.34 23.84
C ILE A 300 -18.71 15.31 22.73
N ALA A 301 -19.62 16.24 22.99
CA ALA A 301 -20.04 17.26 22.03
C ALA A 301 -18.87 18.08 21.43
N PRO A 302 -17.94 18.67 22.21
CA PRO A 302 -16.80 19.41 21.65
C PRO A 302 -15.84 18.51 20.85
N ARG A 303 -15.66 17.25 21.28
CA ARG A 303 -14.84 16.26 20.53
C ARG A 303 -15.48 15.90 19.19
N THR A 304 -16.80 15.77 19.18
CA THR A 304 -17.58 15.54 17.96
C THR A 304 -17.40 16.71 17.00
N SER A 305 -17.56 17.95 17.48
CA SER A 305 -17.34 19.15 16.64
C SER A 305 -15.92 19.21 16.08
N ALA A 306 -14.90 18.93 16.88
CA ALA A 306 -13.51 18.89 16.46
C ALA A 306 -13.24 17.81 15.39
N ALA A 307 -13.76 16.59 15.58
CA ALA A 307 -13.62 15.50 14.61
C ALA A 307 -14.33 15.80 13.29
N MET A 308 -15.54 16.34 13.34
CA MET A 308 -16.29 16.74 12.15
C MET A 308 -15.56 17.85 11.39
N LYS A 309 -15.03 18.86 12.11
CA LYS A 309 -14.22 19.93 11.52
C LYS A 309 -12.94 19.39 10.88
N ALA A 310 -12.28 18.41 11.51
CA ALA A 310 -11.14 17.72 10.92
C ALA A 310 -11.50 16.97 9.63
N LEU A 311 -12.76 16.58 9.45
CA LEU A 311 -13.29 15.99 8.22
C LEU A 311 -13.93 17.03 7.28
N GLY A 312 -13.75 18.33 7.54
CA GLY A 312 -14.26 19.41 6.69
C GLY A 312 -15.75 19.71 6.88
N VAL A 313 -16.38 19.20 7.93
CA VAL A 313 -17.81 19.34 8.20
C VAL A 313 -18.04 20.17 9.47
N THR A 314 -18.80 21.25 9.36
CA THR A 314 -19.22 22.04 10.53
C THR A 314 -20.54 21.53 11.08
N VAL A 315 -20.55 21.22 12.37
CA VAL A 315 -21.73 20.95 13.20
C VAL A 315 -21.93 22.11 14.19
N PRO A 316 -23.13 22.27 14.80
CA PRO A 316 -23.41 23.36 15.73
C PRO A 316 -22.49 23.40 16.96
#